data_AF-B2IVU7-F1
#
_entry.id   AF-B2IVU7-F1
#
_cell.length_a   1.000
_cell.length_b   1.000
_cell.length_c   1.000
_cell.angle_alpha   90.00
_cell.angle_beta   90.00
_cell.angle_gamma   90.00
#
_symmetry.space_group_name_H-M   'P 1'
#
loop_
_entity.id
_entity.type
_entity.pdbx_description
1 polymer ?
#
loop_
_entity_poly.entity_id
_entity_poly.type
_entity_poly.pdbx_seq_one_letter_code
_entity_poly.pdbx_strand_id
1 'polypeptide(L)'
;MLARRIDFYLGENSKLTEVIGKWNRVWGPFVYLARPPFNKYATNAIYVAQQGNKYVIGVAGTNPKSLQNWLVEDLYVAVLADWADYAENDPQFQPKISMGTKIGLDNLLRPHPGSSTTIIDFLTDLLKEADENIEILLTGASLGGALSPVLALALHEKKSTWDPNNRATLKVVTFADPTPDNYYFAERYRLKLGNTTTRIWNSLDIVPHAWKPELLSQIPSLYEPQIPSNPLIEKFVNIGKLLSVGRYYTHLERLTPPLEGTLRPIEQTPETSSKQVELDVQLSALKSALAKENVSVSDIDINGLLQFLAQAKQQHIDAYFDLLNFPSEVTKFIVNTEQLPPDLRLQEEDQQEAIESVISKLLEYSANPDVDE
;
A
#
# COMPACT_ATOMS: atom_id res chain seq x y z
N MET A 1 -9.85 -17.18 7.58
CA MET A 1 -10.54 -16.53 6.45
C MET A 1 -9.57 -16.11 5.34
N LEU A 2 -8.61 -15.19 5.58
CA LEU A 2 -7.71 -14.67 4.54
C LEU A 2 -6.97 -15.76 3.73
N ALA A 3 -6.38 -16.76 4.40
CA ALA A 3 -5.70 -17.87 3.74
C ALA A 3 -6.60 -18.59 2.72
N ARG A 4 -7.86 -18.89 3.07
CA ARG A 4 -8.81 -19.56 2.17
C ARG A 4 -9.22 -18.68 0.99
N ARG A 5 -9.33 -17.35 1.18
CA ARG A 5 -9.57 -16.43 0.06
C ARG A 5 -8.39 -16.39 -0.91
N ILE A 6 -7.16 -16.38 -0.38
CA ILE A 6 -5.95 -16.46 -1.21
C ILE A 6 -5.94 -17.79 -1.98
N ASP A 7 -6.14 -18.92 -1.31
CA ASP A 7 -6.17 -20.24 -1.96
C ASP A 7 -7.25 -20.31 -3.05
N PHE A 8 -8.43 -19.74 -2.77
CA PHE A 8 -9.52 -19.65 -3.74
C PHE A 8 -9.10 -18.88 -5.00
N TYR A 9 -8.54 -17.68 -4.85
CA TYR A 9 -8.12 -16.86 -5.99
C TYR A 9 -6.93 -17.43 -6.76
N LEU A 10 -5.99 -18.09 -6.08
CA LEU A 10 -4.79 -18.66 -6.70
C LEU A 10 -5.07 -19.94 -7.49
N GLY A 11 -6.04 -20.76 -7.08
CA GLY A 11 -6.18 -22.09 -7.67
C GLY A 11 -7.56 -22.73 -7.72
N GLU A 12 -8.59 -22.15 -7.11
CA GLU A 12 -9.97 -22.69 -7.15
C GLU A 12 -10.88 -21.86 -8.09
N ASN A 13 -10.58 -20.58 -8.32
CA ASN A 13 -11.36 -19.70 -9.19
C ASN A 13 -11.00 -19.91 -10.67
N SER A 14 -11.85 -20.64 -11.40
CA SER A 14 -11.61 -20.98 -12.80
C SER A 14 -11.31 -19.76 -13.69
N LYS A 15 -12.06 -18.67 -13.54
CA LYS A 15 -11.92 -17.46 -14.35
C LYS A 15 -10.58 -16.76 -14.16
N LEU A 16 -10.07 -16.73 -12.93
CA LEU A 16 -8.73 -16.18 -12.67
C LEU A 16 -7.65 -17.16 -13.15
N THR A 17 -7.81 -18.45 -12.88
CA THR A 17 -6.82 -19.46 -13.28
C THR A 17 -6.70 -19.61 -14.81
N GLU A 18 -7.73 -19.24 -15.58
CA GLU A 18 -7.66 -19.14 -17.04
C GLU A 18 -6.72 -18.02 -17.51
N VAL A 19 -6.57 -16.95 -16.71
CA VAL A 19 -5.76 -15.77 -17.05
C VAL A 19 -4.34 -15.89 -16.50
N ILE A 20 -4.19 -16.26 -15.22
CA ILE A 20 -2.89 -16.28 -14.52
C ILE A 20 -2.31 -17.69 -14.35
N GLY A 21 -3.03 -18.73 -14.78
CA GLY A 21 -2.71 -20.12 -14.48
C GLY A 21 -3.03 -20.50 -13.03
N LYS A 22 -2.75 -21.74 -12.67
CA LYS A 22 -2.91 -22.21 -11.28
C LYS A 22 -1.65 -21.90 -10.46
N TRP A 23 -1.85 -21.30 -9.30
CA TRP A 23 -0.83 -21.02 -8.31
C TRP A 23 -1.19 -21.69 -6.98
N ASN A 24 -0.18 -22.01 -6.18
CA ASN A 24 -0.36 -22.55 -4.84
C ASN A 24 0.25 -21.61 -3.81
N ARG A 25 -0.46 -21.33 -2.72
CA ARG A 25 0.14 -20.68 -1.56
C ARG A 25 1.06 -21.66 -0.86
N VAL A 26 2.32 -21.28 -0.66
CA VAL A 26 3.36 -22.12 -0.05
C VAL A 26 3.88 -21.57 1.28
N TRP A 27 3.58 -20.31 1.59
CA TRP A 27 3.93 -19.68 2.87
C TRP A 27 2.97 -18.51 3.18
N GLY A 28 2.68 -18.24 4.45
CA GLY A 28 1.69 -17.24 4.86
C GLY A 28 0.23 -17.64 4.56
N PRO A 29 -0.74 -16.70 4.52
CA PRO A 29 -0.56 -15.29 4.82
C PRO A 29 -0.28 -15.10 6.30
N PHE A 30 0.68 -14.24 6.59
CA PHE A 30 0.88 -13.70 7.92
C PHE A 30 0.37 -12.28 7.95
N VAL A 31 -0.38 -11.95 8.99
CA VAL A 31 -1.03 -10.66 9.16
C VAL A 31 -0.48 -10.03 10.42
N TYR A 32 0.03 -8.82 10.30
CA TYR A 32 0.37 -7.99 11.44
C TYR A 32 -0.83 -7.12 11.80
N LEU A 33 -1.21 -7.17 13.08
CA LEU A 33 -2.08 -6.18 13.70
C LEU A 33 -1.22 -5.33 14.64
N ALA A 34 -1.32 -4.01 14.54
CA ALA A 34 -0.70 -3.11 15.51
C ALA A 34 -1.21 -3.39 16.93
N ARG A 35 -0.60 -2.80 17.96
CA ARG A 35 -1.10 -2.92 19.34
C ARG A 35 -2.37 -2.07 19.52
N PRO A 36 -3.25 -2.40 20.47
CA PRO A 36 -4.32 -1.51 20.87
C PRO A 36 -3.79 -0.08 21.13
N PRO A 37 -4.51 0.97 20.71
CA PRO A 37 -5.84 0.94 20.09
C PRO A 37 -5.83 0.60 18.59
N PHE A 38 -4.69 0.48 17.92
CA PHE A 38 -4.53 0.36 16.46
C PHE A 38 -4.68 -1.07 15.91
N ASN A 39 -4.96 -2.06 16.74
CA ASN A 39 -5.03 -3.50 16.40
C ASN A 39 -6.27 -3.95 15.60
N LYS A 40 -7.18 -3.03 15.27
CA LYS A 40 -8.46 -3.36 14.63
C LYS A 40 -8.32 -3.77 13.15
N TYR A 41 -7.26 -3.34 12.48
CA TYR A 41 -7.02 -3.68 11.07
C TYR A 41 -5.60 -4.21 10.87
N ALA A 42 -5.45 -5.01 9.81
CA ALA A 42 -4.14 -5.42 9.32
C ALA A 42 -3.31 -4.18 8.96
N THR A 43 -2.17 -4.02 9.61
CA THR A 43 -1.18 -2.99 9.24
C THR A 43 -0.42 -3.43 7.99
N ASN A 44 -0.04 -4.71 7.95
CA ASN A 44 0.48 -5.33 6.75
C ASN A 44 0.21 -6.84 6.75
N ALA A 45 0.30 -7.44 5.57
CA ALA A 45 0.24 -8.87 5.39
C ALA A 45 1.23 -9.33 4.32
N ILE A 46 1.72 -10.56 4.46
CA ILE A 46 2.67 -11.16 3.52
C ILE A 46 2.33 -12.62 3.27
N TYR A 47 2.45 -13.08 2.03
CA TYR A 47 2.36 -14.49 1.66
C TYR A 47 3.28 -14.81 0.49
N VAL A 48 3.52 -16.10 0.25
CA VAL A 48 4.22 -16.58 -0.95
C VAL A 48 3.32 -17.52 -1.74
N ALA A 49 3.19 -17.25 -3.03
CA ALA A 49 2.60 -18.15 -4.01
C ALA A 49 3.65 -18.76 -4.94
N GLN A 50 3.40 -19.95 -5.46
CA GLN A 50 4.30 -20.69 -6.33
C GLN A 50 3.57 -21.18 -7.60
N GLN A 51 4.27 -21.13 -8.73
CA GLN A 51 3.96 -21.83 -9.97
C GLN A 51 5.28 -22.31 -10.61
N GLY A 52 5.54 -23.63 -10.56
CA GLY A 52 6.82 -24.20 -11.01
C GLY A 52 7.99 -23.66 -10.19
N ASN A 53 9.02 -23.15 -10.86
CA ASN A 53 10.20 -22.51 -10.25
C ASN A 53 10.02 -20.99 -10.01
N LYS A 54 8.79 -20.46 -10.16
CA LYS A 54 8.46 -19.05 -9.93
C LYS A 54 7.72 -18.89 -8.62
N TYR A 55 8.14 -17.90 -7.84
CA TYR A 55 7.57 -17.55 -6.55
C TYR A 55 7.16 -16.08 -6.57
N VAL A 56 6.01 -15.77 -5.99
CA VAL A 56 5.52 -14.40 -5.82
C VAL A 56 5.38 -14.13 -4.33
N ILE A 57 6.15 -13.18 -3.81
CA ILE A 57 5.99 -12.64 -2.46
C ILE A 57 5.02 -11.46 -2.57
N GLY A 58 3.77 -11.68 -2.17
CA GLY A 58 2.74 -10.65 -2.15
C GLY A 58 2.73 -9.92 -0.82
N VAL A 59 2.86 -8.60 -0.85
CA VAL A 59 2.79 -7.72 0.33
C VAL A 59 1.58 -6.81 0.21
N ALA A 60 0.75 -6.78 1.25
CA ALA A 60 -0.34 -5.84 1.41
C ALA A 60 -0.05 -4.91 2.60
N GLY A 61 -0.42 -3.64 2.48
CA GLY A 61 -0.45 -2.70 3.60
C GLY A 61 -1.87 -2.47 4.12
N THR A 62 -2.09 -1.38 4.86
CA THR A 62 -3.39 -0.97 5.42
C THR A 62 -4.50 -0.90 4.36
N ASN A 63 -5.75 -0.99 4.80
CA ASN A 63 -6.94 -0.93 3.95
C ASN A 63 -6.99 0.37 3.11
N PRO A 64 -7.02 0.31 1.77
CA PRO A 64 -7.04 1.50 0.92
C PRO A 64 -8.34 2.33 1.08
N LYS A 65 -9.41 1.76 1.69
CA LYS A 65 -10.63 2.52 2.02
C LYS A 65 -10.41 3.63 3.04
N SER A 66 -9.30 3.63 3.79
CA SER A 66 -8.91 4.73 4.69
C SER A 66 -8.01 5.75 4.01
N LEU A 67 -8.19 5.96 2.69
CA LEU A 67 -7.48 6.94 1.86
C LEU A 67 -7.48 8.38 2.44
N GLN A 68 -8.33 8.63 3.43
CA GLN A 68 -8.52 9.89 4.16
C GLN A 68 -7.59 10.06 5.38
N ASN A 69 -7.01 8.98 5.96
CA ASN A 69 -6.15 9.02 7.18
C ASN A 69 -4.67 8.66 6.91
N TRP A 70 -4.42 7.86 5.90
CA TRP A 70 -3.29 6.91 5.80
C TRP A 70 -1.92 7.43 5.35
N LEU A 71 -1.78 8.42 4.46
CA LEU A 71 -0.46 8.64 3.84
C LEU A 71 0.53 9.17 4.91
N VAL A 72 0.20 10.28 5.59
CA VAL A 72 1.15 11.01 6.47
C VAL A 72 1.53 10.18 7.70
N GLU A 73 0.54 9.51 8.30
CA GLU A 73 0.67 8.79 9.57
C GLU A 73 1.23 7.36 9.37
N ASP A 74 0.79 6.61 8.34
CA ASP A 74 1.19 5.19 8.18
C ASP A 74 2.69 5.03 7.89
N LEU A 75 3.31 6.02 7.23
CA LEU A 75 4.74 5.98 6.96
C LEU A 75 5.60 6.72 8.00
N TYR A 76 4.98 7.37 8.99
CA TYR A 76 5.67 8.16 10.03
C TYR A 76 6.84 8.96 9.44
N VAL A 77 6.55 9.71 8.37
CA VAL A 77 7.57 10.27 7.46
C VAL A 77 8.40 11.39 8.04
N ALA A 78 7.95 11.95 9.17
CA ALA A 78 8.66 12.92 9.95
C ALA A 78 9.97 12.36 10.53
N VAL A 79 10.10 11.05 10.71
CA VAL A 79 11.28 10.43 11.28
C VAL A 79 11.92 9.49 10.26
N LEU A 80 13.23 9.61 10.09
CA LEU A 80 14.01 8.72 9.23
C LEU A 80 14.79 7.74 10.10
N ALA A 81 14.73 6.46 9.76
CA ALA A 81 15.56 5.42 10.32
C ALA A 81 16.75 5.12 9.41
N ASP A 82 17.89 4.79 10.01
CA ASP A 82 19.08 4.40 9.27
C ASP A 82 18.90 3.01 8.65
N TRP A 83 19.35 2.83 7.41
CA TRP A 83 19.32 1.53 6.74
C TRP A 83 20.38 0.56 7.28
N ALA A 84 21.34 1.05 8.07
CA ALA A 84 22.36 0.29 8.80
C ALA A 84 21.83 -0.99 9.49
N ASP A 85 20.57 -0.98 9.93
CA ASP A 85 19.95 -2.13 10.59
C ASP A 85 19.82 -3.37 9.68
N TYR A 86 19.81 -3.17 8.36
CA TYR A 86 19.53 -4.23 7.38
C TYR A 86 20.75 -4.67 6.59
N ALA A 87 21.77 -3.82 6.47
CA ALA A 87 22.97 -4.10 5.69
C ALA A 87 24.21 -3.39 6.20
N GLU A 88 25.37 -3.80 5.67
CA GLU A 88 26.64 -3.16 5.97
C GLU A 88 26.59 -1.65 5.67
N ASN A 89 27.06 -0.88 6.65
CA ASN A 89 27.19 0.56 6.57
C ASN A 89 28.16 0.95 5.46
N ASP A 90 27.71 1.87 4.62
CA ASP A 90 28.59 2.58 3.69
C ASP A 90 28.85 3.97 4.27
N PRO A 91 30.04 4.28 4.81
CA PRO A 91 30.30 5.58 5.42
C PRO A 91 30.14 6.77 4.45
N GLN A 92 30.18 6.52 3.13
CA GLN A 92 30.02 7.55 2.10
C GLN A 92 28.57 7.76 1.68
N PHE A 93 27.66 6.88 2.12
CA PHE A 93 26.26 6.86 1.72
C PHE A 93 25.38 6.68 2.95
N GLN A 94 24.47 7.61 3.23
CA GLN A 94 23.54 7.51 4.37
C GLN A 94 22.12 7.17 3.90
N PRO A 95 21.87 5.94 3.39
CA PRO A 95 20.54 5.51 3.01
C PRO A 95 19.64 5.49 4.25
N LYS A 96 18.48 6.12 4.13
CA LYS A 96 17.48 6.16 5.21
C LYS A 96 16.10 5.91 4.63
N ILE A 97 15.29 5.23 5.42
CA ILE A 97 13.88 4.97 5.15
C ILE A 97 13.02 5.69 6.19
N SER A 98 11.75 5.93 5.89
CA SER A 98 10.84 6.48 6.89
C SER A 98 10.65 5.51 8.07
N MET A 99 10.34 6.03 9.26
CA MET A 99 10.13 5.18 10.45
C MET A 99 8.97 4.19 10.25
N GLY A 100 7.89 4.60 9.57
CA GLY A 100 6.79 3.69 9.25
C GLY A 100 7.19 2.62 8.23
N THR A 101 8.07 2.95 7.26
CA THR A 101 8.67 1.94 6.37
C THR A 101 9.52 0.95 7.17
N LYS A 102 10.33 1.42 8.13
CA LYS A 102 11.10 0.56 9.04
C LYS A 102 10.19 -0.38 9.83
N ILE A 103 9.16 0.16 10.48
CA ILE A 103 8.20 -0.64 11.25
C ILE A 103 7.54 -1.68 10.34
N GLY A 104 7.12 -1.26 9.14
CA GLY A 104 6.56 -2.15 8.13
C GLY A 104 7.51 -3.28 7.75
N LEU A 105 8.78 -2.95 7.46
CA LEU A 105 9.81 -3.92 7.09
C LEU A 105 10.14 -4.90 8.23
N ASP A 106 10.31 -4.39 9.45
CA ASP A 106 10.57 -5.21 10.65
C ASP A 106 9.41 -6.20 10.88
N ASN A 107 8.17 -5.77 10.64
CA ASN A 107 6.99 -6.62 10.72
C ASN A 107 6.97 -7.72 9.64
N LEU A 108 7.55 -7.48 8.46
CA LEU A 108 7.64 -8.48 7.39
C LEU A 108 8.78 -9.49 7.62
N LEU A 109 9.89 -9.04 8.21
CA LEU A 109 11.10 -9.83 8.45
C LEU A 109 11.06 -10.67 9.73
N ARG A 110 10.29 -10.25 10.73
CA ARG A 110 10.19 -10.98 12.01
C ARG A 110 9.55 -12.37 11.87
N PRO A 111 9.76 -13.28 12.84
CA PRO A 111 8.98 -14.51 12.94
C PRO A 111 7.48 -14.22 13.07
N HIS A 112 6.65 -14.98 12.37
CA HIS A 112 5.22 -14.70 12.28
C HIS A 112 4.36 -15.57 13.20
N PRO A 113 3.30 -15.03 13.83
CA PRO A 113 2.41 -15.85 14.66
C PRO A 113 1.86 -17.06 13.90
N GLY A 114 2.00 -18.27 14.46
CA GLY A 114 1.59 -19.52 13.81
C GLY A 114 2.64 -20.14 12.88
N SER A 115 3.83 -19.52 12.75
CA SER A 115 5.00 -20.10 12.10
C SER A 115 6.26 -19.80 12.91
N SER A 116 7.13 -20.80 13.10
CA SER A 116 8.46 -20.54 13.67
C SER A 116 9.46 -20.02 12.64
N THR A 117 9.04 -19.81 11.38
CA THR A 117 9.91 -19.41 10.27
C THR A 117 9.71 -17.97 9.85
N THR A 118 10.81 -17.28 9.58
CA THR A 118 10.84 -16.00 8.86
C THR A 118 10.75 -16.22 7.34
N ILE A 119 10.61 -15.14 6.57
CA ILE A 119 10.74 -15.24 5.10
C ILE A 119 12.15 -15.70 4.69
N ILE A 120 13.19 -15.32 5.43
CA ILE A 120 14.58 -15.73 5.16
C ILE A 120 14.75 -17.23 5.42
N ASP A 121 14.18 -17.75 6.51
CA ASP A 121 14.20 -19.19 6.80
C ASP A 121 13.48 -19.97 5.71
N PHE A 122 12.28 -19.51 5.31
CA PHE A 122 11.53 -20.11 4.22
C PHE A 122 12.32 -20.14 2.92
N LEU A 123 12.94 -19.02 2.50
CA LEU A 123 13.74 -18.97 1.28
C LEU A 123 14.99 -19.85 1.34
N THR A 124 15.60 -19.94 2.53
CA THR A 124 16.75 -20.81 2.78
C THR A 124 16.37 -22.28 2.59
N ASP A 125 15.26 -22.72 3.19
CA ASP A 125 14.78 -24.09 3.09
C ASP A 125 14.28 -24.41 1.68
N LEU A 126 13.58 -23.46 1.06
CA LEU A 126 13.13 -23.56 -0.33
C LEU A 126 14.30 -23.85 -1.28
N LEU A 127 15.42 -23.15 -1.11
CA LEU A 127 16.59 -23.37 -1.95
C LEU A 127 17.26 -24.71 -1.65
N LYS A 128 17.32 -25.18 -0.40
CA LYS A 128 17.88 -26.52 -0.12
C LYS A 128 17.14 -27.62 -0.89
N GLU A 129 15.84 -27.46 -1.08
CA GLU A 129 14.98 -28.43 -1.76
C GLU A 129 14.89 -28.21 -3.27
N ALA A 130 15.18 -27.01 -3.77
CA ALA A 130 15.10 -26.70 -5.19
C ALA A 130 16.24 -27.34 -5.99
N ASP A 131 15.88 -28.10 -7.02
CA ASP A 131 16.81 -28.67 -8.01
C ASP A 131 17.19 -27.68 -9.12
N GLU A 132 16.37 -26.65 -9.34
CA GLU A 132 16.53 -25.64 -10.38
C GLU A 132 16.74 -24.24 -9.79
N ASN A 133 17.26 -23.33 -10.61
CA ASN A 133 17.25 -21.91 -10.27
C ASN A 133 15.81 -21.40 -10.17
N ILE A 134 15.55 -20.53 -9.20
CA ILE A 134 14.22 -20.00 -8.92
C ILE A 134 14.14 -18.50 -9.25
N GLU A 135 12.94 -18.07 -9.63
CA GLU A 135 12.60 -16.65 -9.78
C GLU A 135 11.69 -16.24 -8.63
N ILE A 136 12.03 -15.14 -7.96
CA ILE A 136 11.24 -14.58 -6.87
C ILE A 136 10.83 -13.16 -7.28
N LEU A 137 9.52 -12.98 -7.48
CA LEU A 137 8.90 -11.68 -7.73
C LEU A 137 8.35 -11.12 -6.41
N LEU A 138 8.79 -9.94 -6.02
CA LEU A 138 8.17 -9.18 -4.93
C LEU A 138 7.17 -8.18 -5.51
N THR A 139 5.96 -8.17 -4.96
CA THR A 139 4.89 -7.30 -5.45
C THR A 139 3.99 -6.80 -4.33
N GLY A 140 3.42 -5.63 -4.55
CA GLY A 140 2.48 -5.00 -3.63
C GLY A 140 1.88 -3.74 -4.25
N ALA A 141 0.74 -3.31 -3.70
CA ALA A 141 0.08 -2.07 -4.07
C ALA A 141 0.03 -1.11 -2.88
N SER A 142 -0.01 0.20 -3.13
CA SER A 142 -0.17 1.22 -2.08
C SER A 142 0.99 1.15 -1.07
N LEU A 143 0.71 1.10 0.24
CA LEU A 143 1.72 0.83 1.27
C LEU A 143 2.48 -0.49 1.02
N GLY A 144 1.80 -1.53 0.53
CA GLY A 144 2.47 -2.77 0.11
C GLY A 144 3.45 -2.54 -1.04
N GLY A 145 3.11 -1.63 -1.96
CA GLY A 145 3.98 -1.21 -3.06
C GLY A 145 5.23 -0.48 -2.57
N ALA A 146 5.15 0.29 -1.48
CA ALA A 146 6.32 0.89 -0.85
C ALA A 146 7.17 -0.13 -0.09
N LEU A 147 6.54 -1.11 0.58
CA LEU A 147 7.24 -2.12 1.38
C LEU A 147 7.90 -3.23 0.55
N SER A 148 7.31 -3.65 -0.57
CA SER A 148 7.87 -4.69 -1.45
C SER A 148 9.31 -4.42 -1.93
N PRO A 149 9.65 -3.23 -2.46
CA PRO A 149 11.02 -2.96 -2.90
C PRO A 149 11.98 -2.86 -1.71
N VAL A 150 11.55 -2.29 -0.58
CA VAL A 150 12.38 -2.23 0.62
C VAL A 150 12.68 -3.64 1.15
N LEU A 151 11.69 -4.54 1.18
CA LEU A 151 11.90 -5.95 1.49
C LEU A 151 12.83 -6.63 0.49
N ALA A 152 12.67 -6.34 -0.82
CA ALA A 152 13.52 -6.90 -1.86
C ALA A 152 15.00 -6.51 -1.66
N LEU A 153 15.25 -5.24 -1.29
CA LEU A 153 16.61 -4.77 -1.02
C LEU A 153 17.19 -5.45 0.22
N ALA A 154 16.42 -5.55 1.31
CA ALA A 154 16.86 -6.26 2.52
C ALA A 154 17.20 -7.73 2.22
N LEU A 155 16.39 -8.42 1.42
CA LEU A 155 16.66 -9.79 0.99
C LEU A 155 17.90 -9.87 0.10
N HIS A 156 18.06 -8.93 -0.84
CA HIS A 156 19.22 -8.86 -1.72
C HIS A 156 20.52 -8.67 -0.93
N GLU A 157 20.51 -7.81 0.09
CA GLU A 157 21.70 -7.53 0.90
C GLU A 157 22.05 -8.67 1.83
N LYS A 158 21.05 -9.45 2.27
CA LYS A 158 21.25 -10.69 3.02
C LYS A 158 21.40 -11.92 2.12
N LYS A 159 21.54 -11.76 0.79
CA LYS A 159 21.51 -12.88 -0.16
C LYS A 159 22.55 -13.96 0.13
N SER A 160 23.74 -13.59 0.57
CA SER A 160 24.78 -14.56 0.95
C SER A 160 24.38 -15.49 2.10
N THR A 161 23.40 -15.11 2.94
CA THR A 161 22.96 -15.93 4.08
C THR A 161 21.91 -16.96 3.71
N TRP A 162 21.10 -16.72 2.67
CA TRP A 162 19.99 -17.60 2.28
C TRP A 162 20.14 -18.21 0.87
N ASP A 163 20.91 -17.57 -0.01
CA ASP A 163 21.25 -18.06 -1.35
C ASP A 163 22.76 -17.94 -1.65
N PRO A 164 23.62 -18.69 -0.91
CA PRO A 164 25.07 -18.61 -1.09
C PRO A 164 25.55 -19.08 -2.48
N ASN A 165 24.72 -19.85 -3.19
CA ASN A 165 25.03 -20.38 -4.51
C ASN A 165 24.43 -19.53 -5.65
N ASN A 166 23.83 -18.38 -5.33
CA ASN A 166 23.26 -17.44 -6.30
C ASN A 166 22.25 -18.07 -7.27
N ARG A 167 21.38 -18.94 -6.77
CA ARG A 167 20.36 -19.68 -7.53
C ARG A 167 19.01 -18.97 -7.63
N ALA A 168 18.77 -17.95 -6.81
CA ALA A 168 17.54 -17.16 -6.85
C ALA A 168 17.75 -15.83 -7.61
N THR A 169 16.81 -15.49 -8.49
CA THR A 169 16.74 -14.17 -9.12
C THR A 169 15.63 -13.35 -8.49
N LEU A 170 15.94 -12.14 -7.98
CA LEU A 170 14.95 -11.22 -7.43
C LEU A 170 14.45 -10.25 -8.50
N LYS A 171 13.13 -10.16 -8.65
CA LYS A 171 12.42 -9.16 -9.44
C LYS A 171 11.44 -8.40 -8.56
N VAL A 172 11.14 -7.16 -8.93
CA VAL A 172 10.19 -6.34 -8.17
C VAL A 172 9.21 -5.68 -9.14
N VAL A 173 7.92 -5.79 -8.86
CA VAL A 173 6.87 -5.04 -9.56
C VAL A 173 5.99 -4.38 -8.53
N THR A 174 5.92 -3.05 -8.53
CA THR A 174 5.12 -2.30 -7.54
C THR A 174 4.00 -1.53 -8.22
N PHE A 175 2.92 -1.32 -7.47
CA PHE A 175 1.77 -0.54 -7.90
C PHE A 175 1.49 0.58 -6.91
N ALA A 176 1.19 1.78 -7.40
CA ALA A 176 0.67 2.86 -6.59
C ALA A 176 1.49 3.19 -5.33
N ASP A 177 2.82 3.05 -5.39
CA ASP A 177 3.68 3.19 -4.22
C ASP A 177 4.02 4.66 -3.91
N PRO A 178 3.87 5.13 -2.65
CA PRO A 178 4.49 6.36 -2.20
C PRO A 178 6.02 6.20 -2.08
N THR A 179 6.77 7.30 -1.99
CA THR A 179 8.22 7.24 -1.73
C THR A 179 8.49 6.72 -0.31
N PRO A 180 9.17 5.58 -0.09
CA PRO A 180 9.45 5.10 1.26
C PRO A 180 10.64 5.81 1.94
N ASP A 181 11.44 6.56 1.17
CA ASP A 181 12.85 6.73 1.52
C ASP A 181 13.52 8.00 0.98
N ASN A 182 14.77 8.22 1.42
CA ASN A 182 15.59 9.33 0.97
C ASN A 182 16.38 9.02 -0.31
N TYR A 183 16.92 10.08 -0.94
CA TYR A 183 17.77 10.00 -2.12
C TYR A 183 18.86 8.93 -2.07
N TYR A 184 19.54 8.80 -0.94
CA TYR A 184 20.63 7.84 -0.79
C TYR A 184 20.09 6.40 -0.75
N PHE A 185 18.94 6.13 -0.16
CA PHE A 185 18.35 4.81 -0.25
C PHE A 185 17.93 4.49 -1.69
N ALA A 186 17.24 5.40 -2.37
CA ALA A 186 16.82 5.21 -3.75
C ALA A 186 18.00 4.92 -4.70
N GLU A 187 19.12 5.61 -4.55
CA GLU A 187 20.31 5.32 -5.35
C GLU A 187 20.94 3.96 -5.01
N ARG A 188 20.97 3.58 -3.73
CA ARG A 188 21.46 2.25 -3.32
C ARG A 188 20.59 1.15 -3.90
N TYR A 189 19.28 1.34 -3.90
CA TYR A 189 18.31 0.45 -4.52
C TYR A 189 18.55 0.35 -6.03
N ARG A 190 18.62 1.48 -6.73
CA ARG A 190 18.81 1.55 -8.18
C ARG A 190 20.06 0.78 -8.63
N LEU A 191 21.17 0.92 -7.91
CA LEU A 191 22.42 0.22 -8.21
C LEU A 191 22.33 -1.30 -8.06
N LYS A 192 21.46 -1.81 -7.17
CA LYS A 192 21.36 -3.24 -6.84
C LYS A 192 20.22 -3.96 -7.56
N LEU A 193 19.05 -3.33 -7.62
CA LEU A 193 17.80 -3.93 -8.07
C LEU A 193 17.07 -3.12 -9.15
N GLY A 194 17.56 -1.93 -9.52
CA GLY A 194 16.85 -1.07 -10.47
C GLY A 194 16.61 -1.74 -11.83
N ASN A 195 17.60 -2.49 -12.33
CA ASN A 195 17.49 -3.25 -13.58
C ASN A 195 16.48 -4.42 -13.54
N THR A 196 16.01 -4.82 -12.35
CA THR A 196 15.01 -5.88 -12.17
C THR A 196 13.73 -5.37 -11.52
N THR A 197 13.53 -4.06 -11.51
CA THR A 197 12.39 -3.40 -10.90
C THR A 197 11.51 -2.74 -11.96
N THR A 198 10.20 -2.89 -11.83
CA THR A 198 9.21 -2.16 -12.62
C THR A 198 8.23 -1.48 -11.68
N ARG A 199 8.22 -0.16 -11.69
CA ARG A 199 7.27 0.65 -10.93
C ARG A 199 6.09 1.01 -11.81
N ILE A 200 4.88 0.72 -11.38
CA ILE A 200 3.65 1.00 -12.11
C ILE A 200 2.83 2.00 -11.31
N TRP A 201 2.56 3.17 -11.88
CA TRP A 201 1.84 4.21 -11.18
C TRP A 201 0.99 5.04 -12.14
N ASN A 202 -0.15 5.51 -11.65
CA ASN A 202 -1.11 6.31 -12.39
C ASN A 202 -0.84 7.80 -12.18
N SER A 203 -0.80 8.60 -13.26
CA SER A 203 -0.58 10.05 -13.17
C SER A 203 -1.65 10.79 -12.37
N LEU A 204 -2.86 10.25 -12.26
CA LEU A 204 -3.96 10.82 -11.49
C LEU A 204 -4.13 10.20 -10.08
N ASP A 205 -3.25 9.28 -9.69
CA ASP A 205 -3.23 8.73 -8.34
C ASP A 205 -2.39 9.62 -7.42
N ILE A 206 -3.00 10.15 -6.35
CA ILE A 206 -2.34 11.05 -5.41
C ILE A 206 -1.23 10.36 -4.60
N VAL A 207 -1.23 9.02 -4.54
CA VAL A 207 -0.38 8.26 -3.62
C VAL A 207 1.08 8.24 -4.06
N PRO A 208 1.38 7.91 -5.34
CA PRO A 208 2.68 8.13 -5.92
C PRO A 208 3.23 9.54 -5.80
N HIS A 209 2.41 10.56 -5.51
CA HIS A 209 2.90 11.93 -5.38
C HIS A 209 3.55 12.21 -4.02
N ALA A 210 3.27 11.39 -3.01
CA ALA A 210 3.92 11.50 -1.71
C ALA A 210 5.23 10.72 -1.68
N TRP A 211 6.29 11.16 -1.01
CA TRP A 211 6.47 12.32 -0.12
C TRP A 211 7.39 13.38 -0.70
N LYS A 212 7.71 13.27 -1.99
CA LYS A 212 8.56 14.23 -2.67
C LYS A 212 7.86 15.60 -2.73
N PRO A 213 8.41 16.68 -2.14
CA PRO A 213 7.71 17.97 -2.04
C PRO A 213 7.22 18.55 -3.37
N GLU A 214 7.97 18.33 -4.46
CA GLU A 214 7.60 18.80 -5.79
C GLU A 214 6.37 18.05 -6.34
N LEU A 215 6.26 16.74 -6.08
CA LEU A 215 5.12 15.94 -6.50
C LEU A 215 3.90 16.19 -5.60
N LEU A 216 4.10 16.30 -4.28
CA LEU A 216 3.05 16.67 -3.33
C LEU A 216 2.34 17.97 -3.75
N SER A 217 3.09 18.93 -4.28
CA SER A 217 2.54 20.22 -4.72
C SER A 217 1.60 20.13 -5.94
N GLN A 218 1.56 18.98 -6.63
CA GLN A 218 0.67 18.75 -7.78
C GLN A 218 -0.70 18.22 -7.36
N ILE A 219 -0.81 17.62 -6.17
CA ILE A 219 -2.05 16.98 -5.68
C ILE A 219 -3.26 17.93 -5.73
N PRO A 220 -3.20 19.20 -5.27
CA PRO A 220 -4.40 20.04 -5.20
C PRO A 220 -5.06 20.29 -6.55
N SER A 221 -4.27 20.38 -7.63
CA SER A 221 -4.74 20.66 -8.98
C SER A 221 -4.87 19.42 -9.87
N LEU A 222 -4.68 18.22 -9.32
CA LEU A 222 -4.60 16.98 -10.11
C LEU A 222 -5.88 16.67 -10.90
N TYR A 223 -7.02 17.15 -10.40
CA TYR A 223 -8.35 16.91 -10.97
C TYR A 223 -9.00 18.15 -11.56
N GLU A 224 -8.25 19.26 -11.67
CA GLU A 224 -8.75 20.48 -12.29
C GLU A 224 -8.85 20.35 -13.82
N PRO A 225 -9.79 21.09 -14.44
CA PRO A 225 -10.80 21.97 -13.83
C PRO A 225 -12.08 21.24 -13.36
N GLN A 226 -12.21 19.93 -13.59
CA GLN A 226 -13.46 19.20 -13.34
C GLN A 226 -13.80 19.09 -11.85
N ILE A 227 -12.79 18.94 -11.00
CA ILE A 227 -12.90 18.99 -9.54
C ILE A 227 -11.92 20.08 -9.07
N PRO A 228 -12.41 21.27 -8.69
CA PRO A 228 -11.56 22.36 -8.21
C PRO A 228 -10.74 21.97 -6.98
N SER A 229 -9.56 22.58 -6.83
CA SER A 229 -8.78 22.46 -5.59
C SER A 229 -9.62 22.81 -4.36
N ASN A 230 -9.35 22.10 -3.27
CA ASN A 230 -10.02 22.30 -1.99
C ASN A 230 -9.02 22.78 -0.92
N PRO A 231 -9.33 23.84 -0.15
CA PRO A 231 -8.42 24.37 0.88
C PRO A 231 -7.95 23.34 1.91
N LEU A 232 -8.78 22.33 2.24
CA LEU A 232 -8.36 21.26 3.15
C LEU A 232 -7.32 20.35 2.52
N ILE A 233 -7.46 20.01 1.23
CA ILE A 233 -6.46 19.24 0.49
C ILE A 233 -5.13 20.01 0.43
N GLU A 234 -5.18 21.31 0.15
CA GLU A 234 -3.98 22.17 0.17
C GLU A 234 -3.31 22.19 1.55
N LYS A 235 -4.10 22.28 2.64
CA LYS A 235 -3.59 22.22 4.01
C LYS A 235 -2.87 20.89 4.28
N PHE A 236 -3.47 19.75 3.92
CA PHE A 236 -2.84 18.44 4.09
C PHE A 236 -1.55 18.30 3.27
N VAL A 237 -1.56 18.76 2.02
CA VAL A 237 -0.36 18.78 1.16
C VAL A 237 0.76 19.62 1.79
N ASN A 238 0.43 20.79 2.35
CA ASN A 238 1.42 21.64 3.02
C ASN A 238 2.00 21.01 4.29
N ILE A 239 1.18 20.30 5.08
CA ILE A 239 1.66 19.50 6.21
C ILE A 239 2.60 18.40 5.72
N GLY A 240 2.21 17.63 4.71
CA GLY A 240 3.05 16.59 4.12
C GLY A 240 4.40 17.12 3.62
N LYS A 241 4.39 18.29 2.98
CA LYS A 241 5.61 18.99 2.55
C LYS A 241 6.49 19.35 3.75
N LEU A 242 5.92 19.98 4.78
CA LEU A 242 6.64 20.35 6.00
C LEU A 242 7.32 19.14 6.66
N LEU A 243 6.60 18.03 6.76
CA LEU A 243 7.12 16.78 7.31
C LEU A 243 8.21 16.14 6.44
N SER A 244 8.28 16.51 5.16
CA SER A 244 9.24 15.99 4.18
C SER A 244 10.47 16.89 3.99
N VAL A 245 10.44 18.14 4.47
CA VAL A 245 11.56 19.10 4.35
C VAL A 245 12.84 18.52 4.95
N GLY A 246 13.96 18.66 4.24
CA GLY A 246 15.29 18.22 4.69
C GLY A 246 15.50 16.70 4.73
N ARG A 247 14.52 15.90 4.31
CA ARG A 247 14.57 14.43 4.32
C ARG A 247 14.89 13.81 2.96
N TYR A 248 14.88 14.63 1.90
CA TYR A 248 15.27 14.26 0.53
C TYR A 248 14.49 13.06 -0.02
N TYR A 249 13.18 12.99 0.24
CA TYR A 249 12.32 11.92 -0.26
C TYR A 249 12.34 11.84 -1.79
N THR A 250 12.50 10.64 -2.34
CA THR A 250 12.46 10.40 -3.79
C THR A 250 11.99 8.98 -4.11
N HIS A 251 11.53 8.76 -5.34
CA HIS A 251 11.23 7.40 -5.82
C HIS A 251 12.50 6.63 -6.16
N LEU A 252 12.41 5.31 -6.04
CA LEU A 252 13.46 4.34 -6.39
C LEU A 252 13.83 4.40 -7.87
N GLU A 253 12.82 4.39 -8.74
CA GLU A 253 12.98 4.46 -10.20
C GLU A 253 12.48 5.81 -10.74
N ARG A 254 13.29 6.84 -10.51
CA ARG A 254 12.96 8.27 -10.72
C ARG A 254 12.52 8.65 -12.12
N LEU A 255 12.82 7.82 -13.12
CA LEU A 255 12.56 8.09 -14.53
C LEU A 255 11.41 7.27 -15.10
N THR A 256 10.75 6.42 -14.31
CA THR A 256 9.64 5.61 -14.82
C THR A 256 8.43 6.51 -15.07
N PRO A 257 8.02 6.71 -16.35
CA PRO A 257 6.87 7.55 -16.66
C PRO A 257 5.59 6.94 -16.05
N PRO A 258 4.62 7.78 -15.62
CA PRO A 258 3.33 7.27 -15.18
C PRO A 258 2.55 6.66 -16.35
N LEU A 259 1.59 5.82 -16.02
CA LEU A 259 0.44 5.54 -16.88
C LEU A 259 -0.42 6.80 -16.94
N GLU A 260 -0.79 7.22 -18.15
CA GLU A 260 -1.64 8.40 -18.35
C GLU A 260 -3.06 8.12 -17.86
N GLY A 261 -3.37 8.63 -16.67
CA GLY A 261 -4.68 8.52 -16.05
C GLY A 261 -5.74 9.32 -16.79
N THR A 262 -6.97 8.81 -16.76
CA THR A 262 -8.14 9.55 -17.21
C THR A 262 -9.08 9.81 -16.04
N LEU A 263 -9.61 11.03 -15.93
CA LEU A 263 -10.68 11.31 -14.99
C LEU A 263 -11.84 10.35 -15.20
N ARG A 264 -12.46 9.95 -14.10
CA ARG A 264 -13.54 8.98 -14.09
C ARG A 264 -14.83 9.72 -13.74
N PRO A 265 -15.97 9.35 -14.34
CA PRO A 265 -17.23 9.94 -13.95
C PRO A 265 -17.47 9.67 -12.46
N ILE A 266 -17.76 10.73 -11.70
CA ILE A 266 -18.31 10.58 -10.36
C ILE A 266 -19.73 10.06 -10.57
N GLU A 267 -19.93 8.73 -10.49
CA GLU A 267 -21.27 8.16 -10.54
C GLU A 267 -22.11 8.82 -9.44
N GLN A 268 -23.23 9.46 -9.82
CA GLN A 268 -24.29 9.76 -8.87
C GLN A 268 -24.83 8.40 -8.42
N THR A 269 -24.40 7.94 -7.25
CA THR A 269 -24.84 6.65 -6.73
C THR A 269 -26.36 6.64 -6.62
N PRO A 270 -27.07 5.65 -7.18
CA PRO A 270 -28.48 5.46 -6.88
C PRO A 270 -28.64 5.31 -5.36
N GLU A 271 -29.66 5.98 -4.80
CA GLU A 271 -29.96 6.10 -3.35
C GLU A 271 -30.03 4.77 -2.57
N THR A 272 -29.99 3.62 -3.25
CA THR A 272 -30.14 2.29 -2.65
C THR A 272 -28.90 1.39 -2.72
N SER A 273 -27.72 1.90 -3.08
CA SER A 273 -26.49 1.08 -3.08
C SER A 273 -25.67 1.25 -1.79
N SER A 274 -25.06 0.17 -1.31
CA SER A 274 -24.12 0.15 -0.18
C SER A 274 -22.99 1.20 -0.28
N LYS A 275 -22.68 1.66 -1.50
CA LYS A 275 -21.73 2.76 -1.77
C LYS A 275 -22.23 4.13 -1.32
N GLN A 276 -23.54 4.43 -1.41
CA GLN A 276 -24.12 5.67 -0.91
C GLN A 276 -24.09 5.70 0.62
N VAL A 277 -24.40 4.57 1.26
CA VAL A 277 -24.27 4.40 2.71
C VAL A 277 -22.81 4.58 3.15
N GLU A 278 -21.84 4.00 2.43
CA GLU A 278 -20.40 4.19 2.70
C GLU A 278 -19.99 5.68 2.56
N LEU A 279 -20.50 6.38 1.54
CA LEU A 279 -20.24 7.80 1.32
C LEU A 279 -20.87 8.67 2.42
N ASP A 280 -22.12 8.39 2.82
CA ASP A 280 -22.85 9.14 3.86
C ASP A 280 -22.24 8.94 5.25
N VAL A 281 -21.74 7.75 5.55
CA VAL A 281 -20.98 7.50 6.78
C VAL A 281 -19.65 8.27 6.76
N GLN A 282 -18.92 8.29 5.65
CA GLN A 282 -17.74 9.16 5.50
C GLN A 282 -18.08 10.66 5.59
N LEU A 283 -19.26 11.06 5.14
CA LEU A 283 -19.76 12.44 5.18
C LEU A 283 -20.07 12.90 6.60
N SER A 284 -20.79 12.08 7.36
CA SER A 284 -21.17 12.34 8.75
C SER A 284 -19.95 12.36 9.68
N ALA A 285 -18.98 11.51 9.40
CA ALA A 285 -17.68 11.47 10.05
C ALA A 285 -16.87 12.74 9.91
N LEU A 286 -16.67 13.16 8.67
CA LEU A 286 -15.88 14.32 8.32
C LEU A 286 -16.51 15.58 8.91
N LYS A 287 -17.85 15.71 8.81
CA LYS A 287 -18.61 16.79 9.44
C LYS A 287 -18.41 16.81 10.97
N SER A 288 -18.49 15.64 11.61
CA SER A 288 -18.27 15.51 13.05
C SER A 288 -16.82 15.85 13.44
N ALA A 289 -15.86 15.58 12.56
CA ALA A 289 -14.45 15.87 12.80
C ALA A 289 -14.10 17.34 12.70
N LEU A 290 -14.55 18.00 11.65
CA LEU A 290 -14.36 19.43 11.45
C LEU A 290 -15.04 20.26 12.56
N ALA A 291 -16.17 19.79 13.08
CA ALA A 291 -16.86 20.43 14.21
C ALA A 291 -16.07 20.41 15.54
N LYS A 292 -15.20 19.40 15.77
CA LYS A 292 -14.38 19.31 17.00
C LYS A 292 -13.16 20.23 17.00
N GLU A 293 -12.66 20.61 15.82
CA GLU A 293 -11.49 21.49 15.66
C GLU A 293 -11.84 23.00 15.75
N ASN A 294 -13.07 23.37 16.13
CA ASN A 294 -13.60 24.74 16.03
C ASN A 294 -13.45 25.36 14.62
N VAL A 295 -13.33 24.53 13.59
CA VAL A 295 -13.32 24.98 12.21
C VAL A 295 -14.77 25.20 11.81
N SER A 296 -15.14 26.44 11.51
CA SER A 296 -16.49 26.79 11.07
C SER A 296 -16.83 25.99 9.80
N VAL A 297 -17.78 25.05 9.93
CA VAL A 297 -18.25 24.20 8.82
C VAL A 297 -18.95 25.01 7.72
N SER A 298 -19.27 26.28 7.98
CA SER A 298 -19.92 27.18 7.00
C SER A 298 -19.03 27.56 5.81
N ASP A 299 -17.70 27.44 5.93
CA ASP A 299 -16.74 27.97 4.94
C ASP A 299 -15.98 26.86 4.19
N ILE A 300 -16.25 25.59 4.48
CA ILE A 300 -15.62 24.45 3.82
C ILE A 300 -16.56 23.92 2.74
N ASP A 301 -16.10 23.92 1.48
CA ASP A 301 -16.75 23.18 0.42
C ASP A 301 -16.57 21.67 0.64
N ILE A 302 -17.44 21.11 1.49
CA ILE A 302 -17.46 19.68 1.82
C ILE A 302 -17.75 18.85 0.57
N ASN A 303 -18.59 19.34 -0.34
CA ASN A 303 -18.95 18.61 -1.55
C ASN A 303 -17.74 18.49 -2.49
N GLY A 304 -17.00 19.58 -2.72
CA GLY A 304 -15.76 19.55 -3.50
C GLY A 304 -14.71 18.63 -2.88
N LEU A 305 -14.56 18.65 -1.55
CA LEU A 305 -13.65 17.73 -0.84
C LEU A 305 -14.04 16.27 -1.07
N LEU A 306 -15.31 15.92 -0.96
CA LEU A 306 -15.78 14.55 -1.16
C LEU A 306 -15.62 14.08 -2.60
N GLN A 307 -15.87 14.95 -3.57
CA GLN A 307 -15.63 14.66 -4.98
C GLN A 307 -14.14 14.39 -5.22
N PHE A 308 -13.25 15.20 -4.64
CA PHE A 308 -11.80 14.98 -4.72
C PHE A 308 -11.41 13.62 -4.12
N LEU A 309 -11.90 13.29 -2.93
CA LEU A 309 -11.57 12.04 -2.24
C LEU A 309 -12.14 10.81 -2.97
N ALA A 310 -13.34 10.92 -3.53
CA ALA A 310 -13.96 9.87 -4.34
C ALA A 310 -13.13 9.61 -5.60
N GLN A 311 -12.71 10.69 -6.28
CA GLN A 311 -11.83 10.61 -7.44
C GLN A 311 -10.48 9.98 -7.08
N ALA A 312 -9.85 10.40 -5.98
CA ALA A 312 -8.60 9.83 -5.50
C ALA A 312 -8.71 8.32 -5.23
N LYS A 313 -9.81 7.86 -4.64
CA LYS A 313 -10.07 6.43 -4.41
C LYS A 313 -10.20 5.64 -5.71
N GLN A 314 -10.94 6.18 -6.68
CA GLN A 314 -11.06 5.53 -7.98
C GLN A 314 -9.71 5.47 -8.71
N GLN A 315 -8.91 6.53 -8.65
CA GLN A 315 -7.59 6.58 -9.28
C GLN A 315 -6.57 5.66 -8.61
N HIS A 316 -6.68 5.45 -7.30
CA HIS A 316 -5.76 4.62 -6.53
C HIS A 316 -6.05 3.11 -6.64
N ILE A 317 -7.31 2.72 -6.86
CA ILE A 317 -7.73 1.31 -6.89
C ILE A 317 -8.19 0.93 -8.30
N ASP A 318 -9.32 1.50 -8.72
CA ASP A 318 -10.06 1.00 -9.88
C ASP A 318 -9.38 1.34 -11.21
N ALA A 319 -8.71 2.50 -11.30
CA ALA A 319 -8.04 2.98 -12.51
C ALA A 319 -6.94 2.05 -13.00
N TYR A 320 -6.22 1.38 -12.10
CA TYR A 320 -5.14 0.47 -12.49
C TYR A 320 -5.63 -0.70 -13.34
N PHE A 321 -6.84 -1.20 -13.08
CA PHE A 321 -7.39 -2.29 -13.89
C PHE A 321 -7.61 -1.84 -15.34
N ASP A 322 -8.14 -0.63 -15.55
CA ASP A 322 -8.36 -0.11 -16.90
C ASP A 322 -7.05 0.26 -17.59
N LEU A 323 -6.15 0.96 -16.89
CA LEU A 323 -4.87 1.41 -17.44
C LEU A 323 -3.96 0.24 -17.83
N LEU A 324 -4.10 -0.90 -17.15
CA LEU A 324 -3.36 -2.13 -17.45
C LEU A 324 -4.14 -3.11 -18.35
N ASN A 325 -5.31 -2.69 -18.85
CA ASN A 325 -6.18 -3.50 -19.70
C ASN A 325 -6.54 -4.87 -19.09
N PHE A 326 -6.85 -4.91 -17.79
CA PHE A 326 -7.35 -6.13 -17.16
C PHE A 326 -8.69 -6.52 -17.78
N PRO A 327 -8.93 -7.83 -18.02
CA PRO A 327 -10.23 -8.29 -18.49
C PRO A 327 -11.35 -7.83 -17.55
N SER A 328 -12.40 -7.23 -18.10
CA SER A 328 -13.50 -6.65 -17.31
C SER A 328 -14.15 -7.66 -16.36
N GLU A 329 -14.17 -8.92 -16.78
CA GLU A 329 -14.60 -10.08 -16.04
C GLU A 329 -13.73 -10.24 -14.79
N VAL A 330 -12.41 -10.29 -14.94
CA VAL A 330 -11.44 -10.40 -13.84
C VAL A 330 -11.60 -9.25 -12.85
N THR A 331 -11.72 -8.01 -13.33
CA THR A 331 -11.92 -6.83 -12.49
C THR A 331 -13.20 -6.94 -11.66
N LYS A 332 -14.32 -7.36 -12.26
CA LYS A 332 -15.59 -7.58 -11.55
C LYS A 332 -15.46 -8.66 -10.47
N PHE A 333 -14.72 -9.74 -10.71
CA PHE A 333 -14.50 -10.81 -9.72
C PHE A 333 -13.61 -10.38 -8.56
N ILE A 334 -12.56 -9.60 -8.82
CA ILE A 334 -11.63 -9.15 -7.78
C ILE A 334 -12.29 -8.10 -6.88
N VAL A 335 -13.10 -7.20 -7.45
CA VAL A 335 -13.68 -6.07 -6.73
C VAL A 335 -15.04 -6.42 -6.10
N ASN A 336 -15.82 -7.33 -6.68
CA ASN A 336 -17.13 -7.72 -6.14
C ASN A 336 -17.05 -8.95 -5.22
N THR A 337 -17.03 -8.72 -3.91
CA THR A 337 -17.03 -9.79 -2.90
C THR A 337 -18.28 -10.66 -2.89
N GLU A 338 -19.39 -10.23 -3.51
CA GLU A 338 -20.59 -11.08 -3.67
C GLU A 338 -20.32 -12.28 -4.56
N GLN A 339 -19.25 -12.27 -5.36
CA GLN A 339 -18.87 -13.40 -6.20
C GLN A 339 -18.03 -14.44 -5.45
N LEU A 340 -17.64 -14.16 -4.19
CA LEU A 340 -17.03 -15.17 -3.33
C LEU A 340 -18.06 -16.25 -2.93
N PRO A 341 -17.61 -17.50 -2.72
CA PRO A 341 -18.39 -18.52 -2.03
C PRO A 341 -18.98 -17.96 -0.71
N PRO A 342 -20.23 -18.32 -0.34
CA PRO A 342 -20.90 -17.74 0.83
C PRO A 342 -20.08 -17.84 2.12
N ASP A 343 -19.37 -18.95 2.33
CA ASP A 343 -18.47 -19.19 3.46
C ASP A 343 -17.20 -18.32 3.47
N LEU A 344 -16.89 -17.70 2.32
CA LEU A 344 -15.77 -16.79 2.15
C LEU A 344 -16.18 -15.32 2.12
N ARG A 345 -17.46 -14.96 2.20
CA ARG A 345 -17.92 -13.55 2.26
C ARG A 345 -17.70 -12.96 3.67
N LEU A 346 -17.47 -11.65 3.77
CA LEU A 346 -17.50 -10.97 5.08
C LEU A 346 -18.96 -10.84 5.52
N GLN A 347 -19.25 -10.96 6.81
CA GLN A 347 -20.59 -10.67 7.31
C GLN A 347 -20.85 -9.16 7.27
N GLU A 348 -22.10 -8.72 7.11
CA GLU A 348 -22.46 -7.30 6.99
C GLU A 348 -22.02 -6.47 8.21
N GLU A 349 -22.07 -7.07 9.41
CA GLU A 349 -21.59 -6.45 10.65
C GLU A 349 -20.08 -6.12 10.61
N ASP A 350 -19.25 -6.99 10.03
CA ASP A 350 -17.81 -6.77 9.86
C ASP A 350 -17.52 -5.61 8.87
N GLN A 351 -18.42 -5.38 7.91
CA GLN A 351 -18.27 -4.31 6.92
C GLN A 351 -18.66 -2.94 7.49
N GLN A 352 -19.67 -2.90 8.36
CA GLN A 352 -20.18 -1.67 8.98
C GLN A 352 -19.24 -1.15 10.08
N GLU A 353 -18.70 -2.04 10.92
CA GLU A 353 -17.70 -1.70 11.95
C GLU A 353 -16.37 -1.20 11.33
N ALA A 354 -16.04 -1.69 10.11
CA ALA A 354 -14.87 -1.25 9.36
C ALA A 354 -14.92 0.24 8.96
N ILE A 355 -16.12 0.81 8.83
CA ILE A 355 -16.32 2.20 8.40
C ILE A 355 -16.37 3.10 9.64
N GLU A 356 -17.13 2.75 10.69
CA GLU A 356 -17.33 3.58 11.89
C GLU A 356 -16.06 3.78 12.74
N SER A 357 -15.15 2.81 12.78
CA SER A 357 -13.94 2.91 13.61
C SER A 357 -12.83 3.81 13.04
N VAL A 358 -12.85 4.13 11.75
CA VAL A 358 -11.89 5.06 11.11
C VAL A 358 -12.13 6.50 11.58
N ILE A 359 -13.40 6.79 11.89
CA ILE A 359 -13.98 8.10 12.15
C ILE A 359 -13.84 8.49 13.61
N SER A 360 -14.07 7.55 14.52
CA SER A 360 -13.88 7.79 15.96
C SER A 360 -12.42 8.04 16.32
N LYS A 361 -11.48 7.41 15.60
CA LYS A 361 -10.03 7.60 15.83
C LYS A 361 -9.46 8.88 15.21
N LEU A 362 -10.04 9.36 14.11
CA LEU A 362 -9.80 10.70 13.54
C LEU A 362 -9.97 11.82 14.58
N LEU A 363 -10.75 11.57 15.63
CA LEU A 363 -11.13 12.56 16.63
C LEU A 363 -10.35 12.49 17.93
N GLU A 364 -9.72 11.36 18.23
CA GLU A 364 -8.86 11.21 19.40
C GLU A 364 -7.47 11.79 19.15
N TYR A 365 -6.96 11.70 17.91
CA TYR A 365 -5.60 12.12 17.57
C TYR A 365 -5.51 13.64 17.30
N SER A 366 -6.50 14.23 16.65
CA SER A 366 -6.54 15.68 16.39
C SER A 366 -6.71 16.50 17.70
N ALA A 367 -7.33 15.88 18.71
CA ALA A 367 -7.51 16.47 20.03
C ALA A 367 -6.28 16.37 20.95
N ASN A 368 -5.29 15.53 20.62
CA ASN A 368 -4.10 15.35 21.45
C ASN A 368 -2.89 14.81 20.65
N PRO A 369 -2.04 15.69 20.07
CA PRO A 369 -0.87 15.28 19.28
C PRO A 369 0.27 14.69 20.12
N ASP A 370 0.22 14.80 21.45
CA ASP A 370 1.24 14.32 22.39
C ASP A 370 0.84 12.98 23.04
N VAL A 371 0.58 11.95 22.22
CA VAL A 371 0.49 10.57 22.74
C VAL A 371 1.74 9.81 22.32
N ASP A 372 2.86 10.18 22.95
CA ASP A 372 4.04 9.33 23.10
C ASP A 372 3.95 8.63 24.48
N GLU A 373 3.73 7.31 24.44
CA GLU A 373 4.47 6.28 25.21
C GLU A 373 4.25 4.88 24.62
#